data_AF-A0A923UGN9-F1
#
_entry.id   AF-A0A923UGN9-F1
#
_cell.length_a   1.000
_cell.length_b   1.000
_cell.length_c   1.000
_cell.angle_alpha   90.00
_cell.angle_beta   90.00
_cell.angle_gamma   90.00
#
_symmetry.space_group_name_H-M   'P 1'
#
loop_
_entity.id
_entity.type
_entity.pdbx_description
1 polymer ?
#
loop_
_entity_poly.entity_id
_entity_poly.type
_entity_poly.pdbx_seq_one_letter_code
_entity_poly.pdbx_strand_id
1 'polypeptide(L)'
;MTNQYYQTAQTFRKTLESLSKILDIAQEHIIDNQLDEGEFLNASIAQDMLPLTRQIQIACDGIKGFVGRLTYTEMPSFVDSESNLD
;
A
#
# COMPACT_ATOMS: atom_id res chain seq x y z
N MET A 1 5.33 19.30 19.12
CA MET A 1 5.23 17.96 18.49
C MET A 1 3.83 17.63 17.96
N THR A 2 2.74 18.09 18.59
CA THR A 2 1.35 17.73 18.23
C THR A 2 0.94 18.16 16.81
N ASN A 3 1.38 19.32 16.31
CA ASN A 3 1.03 19.79 14.97
C ASN A 3 1.69 18.94 13.87
N GLN A 4 3.00 18.67 13.97
CA GLN A 4 3.71 17.86 12.97
C GLN A 4 3.16 16.43 12.89
N TYR A 5 2.91 15.78 14.04
CA TYR A 5 2.29 14.46 14.09
C TYR A 5 0.93 14.45 13.38
N TYR A 6 0.06 15.41 13.72
CA TYR A 6 -1.28 15.49 13.14
C TYR A 6 -1.25 15.72 11.62
N GLN A 7 -0.42 16.65 11.13
CA GLN A 7 -0.31 16.91 9.70
C GLN A 7 0.23 15.71 8.94
N THR A 8 1.26 15.05 9.47
CA THR A 8 1.86 13.88 8.84
C THR A 8 0.89 12.69 8.84
N ALA A 9 0.19 12.43 9.95
CA ALA A 9 -0.82 11.38 10.02
C ALA A 9 -1.96 11.61 9.02
N GLN A 10 -2.48 12.84 8.91
CA GLN A 10 -3.54 13.15 7.96
C GLN A 10 -3.09 13.05 6.51
N THR A 11 -1.83 13.39 6.22
CA THR A 11 -1.26 13.25 4.88
C THR A 11 -1.15 11.77 4.51
N PHE A 12 -0.57 10.94 5.38
CA PHE A 12 -0.46 9.50 5.13
C PHE A 12 -1.81 8.83 4.98
N ARG A 13 -2.80 9.22 5.80
CA ARG A 13 -4.16 8.70 5.69
C ARG A 13 -4.74 8.98 4.29
N LYS A 14 -4.63 10.23 3.82
CA LYS A 14 -5.08 10.62 2.48
C LYS A 14 -4.35 9.83 1.39
N THR A 15 -3.04 9.64 1.51
CA THR A 15 -2.25 8.89 0.54
C THR A 15 -2.69 7.42 0.46
N LEU A 16 -2.92 6.77 1.61
CA LEU A 16 -3.42 5.39 1.65
C LEU A 16 -4.86 5.28 1.14
N GLU A 17 -5.74 6.23 1.47
CA GLU A 17 -7.10 6.31 0.91
C GLU A 17 -7.06 6.45 -0.63
N SER A 18 -6.14 7.26 -1.16
CA SER A 18 -5.93 7.39 -2.60
C SER A 18 -5.39 6.09 -3.22
N LEU A 19 -4.45 5.41 -2.56
CA LEU A 19 -3.92 4.13 -3.02
C LEU A 19 -5.04 3.07 -3.10
N SER A 20 -5.85 2.96 -2.05
CA SER A 20 -7.01 2.05 -2.01
C SER A 20 -7.93 2.27 -3.21
N LYS A 21 -8.28 3.52 -3.51
CA LYS A 21 -9.12 3.85 -4.68
C LYS A 21 -8.48 3.49 -6.01
N ILE A 22 -7.15 3.57 -6.12
CA ILE A 22 -6.43 3.15 -7.32
C ILE A 22 -6.52 1.63 -7.49
N LEU A 23 -6.46 0.87 -6.40
CA LEU A 23 -6.64 -0.58 -6.42
C LEU A 23 -8.08 -0.95 -6.81
N ASP A 24 -9.10 -0.23 -6.30
CA ASP A 24 -10.49 -0.42 -6.72
C ASP A 24 -10.65 -0.25 -8.24
N ILE A 25 -10.05 0.80 -8.81
CA ILE A 25 -10.06 1.06 -10.26
C ILE A 25 -9.27 -0.02 -11.02
N ALA A 26 -8.16 -0.50 -10.47
CA ALA A 26 -7.39 -1.58 -11.08
C ALA A 26 -8.21 -2.88 -11.13
N GLN A 27 -8.97 -3.18 -10.06
CA GLN A 27 -9.86 -4.32 -10.00
C GLN A 27 -10.99 -4.23 -11.03
N GLU A 28 -11.64 -3.08 -11.13
CA GLU A 28 -12.64 -2.81 -12.18
C GLU A 28 -12.03 -3.02 -13.58
N HIS A 29 -10.81 -2.52 -13.81
CA HIS A 29 -10.11 -2.69 -15.08
C HIS A 29 -9.80 -4.15 -15.42
N ILE A 30 -9.37 -4.95 -14.43
CA ILE A 30 -9.11 -6.38 -14.59
C ILE A 30 -10.39 -7.12 -14.98
N ILE A 31 -11.50 -6.82 -14.30
CA ILE A 31 -12.81 -7.43 -14.55
C ILE A 31 -13.32 -7.08 -15.95
N ASP A 32 -13.32 -5.79 -16.32
CA ASP A 32 -13.85 -5.29 -17.58
C ASP A 32 -13.09 -5.83 -18.80
N ASN A 33 -11.79 -6.12 -18.64
CA ASN A 33 -10.92 -6.58 -19.72
C ASN A 33 -10.59 -8.08 -19.65
N GLN A 34 -11.18 -8.82 -18.70
CA GLN A 34 -10.93 -10.25 -18.49
C GLN A 34 -9.42 -10.57 -18.34
N LEU A 35 -8.71 -9.70 -17.64
CA LEU A 35 -7.28 -9.88 -17.38
C LEU A 35 -7.08 -10.87 -16.23
N ASP A 36 -5.88 -11.46 -16.17
CA ASP A 36 -5.48 -12.26 -15.02
C ASP A 36 -5.04 -11.35 -13.87
N GLU A 37 -5.67 -11.50 -12.71
CA GLU A 37 -5.31 -10.75 -11.50
C GLU A 37 -3.88 -11.08 -11.05
N GLY A 38 -3.45 -12.32 -11.23
CA GLY A 38 -2.10 -12.78 -10.90
C GLY A 38 -1.03 -12.06 -11.72
N GLU A 39 -1.25 -11.83 -13.02
CA GLU A 39 -0.35 -11.02 -13.86
C GLU A 39 -0.23 -9.59 -13.35
N PHE A 40 -1.33 -8.99 -12.87
CA PHE A 40 -1.33 -7.62 -12.35
C PHE A 40 -0.60 -7.51 -11.01
N LEU A 41 -0.82 -8.45 -10.10
CA LEU A 41 -0.12 -8.53 -8.80
C LEU A 41 1.39 -8.74 -8.96
N ASN A 42 1.79 -9.53 -9.96
CA ASN A 42 3.19 -9.80 -10.27
C ASN A 42 3.83 -8.75 -11.20
N ALA A 43 3.08 -7.74 -11.64
CA ALA A 43 3.58 -6.74 -12.57
C ALA A 43 4.72 -5.90 -11.95
N SER A 44 5.74 -5.63 -12.76
CA SER A 44 6.91 -4.81 -12.41
C SER A 44 7.23 -3.83 -13.54
N ILE A 45 7.64 -2.60 -13.21
CA ILE A 45 7.96 -1.56 -14.21
C ILE A 45 9.32 -1.82 -14.88
N ALA A 46 10.24 -2.46 -14.16
CA ALA A 46 11.56 -2.84 -14.63
C ALA A 46 11.91 -4.26 -14.15
N GLN A 47 12.84 -4.93 -14.83
CA GLN A 47 13.20 -6.33 -14.58
C GLN A 47 13.78 -6.56 -13.16
N ASP A 48 14.41 -5.54 -12.58
CA ASP A 48 15.01 -5.58 -11.24
C ASP A 48 14.10 -4.97 -10.16
N MET A 49 12.88 -4.57 -10.51
CA MET A 49 11.92 -3.99 -9.58
C MET A 49 11.07 -5.07 -8.90
N LEU A 50 10.77 -4.87 -7.62
CA LEU A 50 9.83 -5.70 -6.88
C LEU A 50 8.41 -5.60 -7.48
N PRO A 51 7.62 -6.69 -7.47
CA PRO A 51 6.27 -6.72 -8.03
C PRO A 51 5.32 -5.79 -7.27
N LEU A 52 4.20 -5.44 -7.90
CA LEU A 52 3.19 -4.53 -7.36
C LEU A 52 2.76 -4.88 -5.93
N THR A 53 2.47 -6.16 -5.65
CA THR A 53 2.11 -6.61 -4.29
C THR A 53 3.15 -6.16 -3.25
N ARG A 54 4.43 -6.33 -3.57
CA ARG A 54 5.51 -5.98 -2.65
C ARG A 54 5.68 -4.48 -2.51
N GLN A 55 5.45 -3.70 -3.57
CA GLN A 55 5.46 -2.23 -3.50
C GLN A 55 4.38 -1.71 -2.56
N ILE A 56 3.17 -2.29 -2.60
CA ILE A 56 2.05 -1.92 -1.72
C ILE A 56 2.39 -2.25 -0.26
N GLN A 57 2.90 -3.45 0.01
CA GLN A 57 3.35 -3.85 1.35
C GLN A 57 4.41 -2.90 1.91
N ILE A 58 5.43 -2.55 1.11
CA ILE A 58 6.48 -1.61 1.51
C ILE A 58 5.91 -0.22 1.78
N ALA A 59 4.94 0.26 1.01
CA ALA A 59 4.30 1.54 1.25
C ALA A 59 3.55 1.57 2.60
N CYS A 60 2.77 0.53 2.89
CA CYS A 60 2.07 0.37 4.17
C CYS A 60 3.05 0.27 5.36
N ASP A 61 4.09 -0.56 5.23
CA ASP A 61 5.13 -0.74 6.24
C ASP A 61 5.95 0.52 6.48
N GLY A 62 6.25 1.28 5.43
CA GLY A 62 6.96 2.54 5.52
C GLY A 62 6.21 3.55 6.40
N ILE A 63 4.90 3.68 6.18
CA ILE A 63 4.03 4.58 6.95
C ILE A 63 3.89 4.08 8.40
N LYS A 64 3.60 2.79 8.59
CA LYS A 64 3.51 2.16 9.92
C LYS A 64 4.78 2.37 10.74
N GLY A 65 5.92 2.11 10.12
CA GLY A 65 7.23 2.27 10.73
C GLY A 65 7.55 3.72 11.06
N PHE A 66 7.21 4.65 10.17
CA PHE A 66 7.39 6.07 10.43
C PHE A 66 6.55 6.54 11.62
N VAL A 67 5.26 6.20 11.64
CA VAL A 67 4.34 6.61 12.72
C VAL A 67 4.78 6.02 14.05
N GLY A 68 5.08 4.71 14.11
CA GLY A 68 5.54 4.06 15.33
C GLY A 68 6.83 4.67 15.90
N ARG A 69 7.79 5.04 15.02
CA ARG A 69 9.01 5.76 15.43
C ARG A 69 8.71 7.17 15.97
N LEU A 70 7.74 7.87 15.39
CA LEU A 70 7.37 9.22 15.80
C LEU A 70 6.62 9.25 17.15
N THR A 71 5.82 8.22 17.42
CA THR A 71 4.99 8.11 18.64
C THR A 71 5.64 7.28 19.74
N TYR A 72 6.78 6.64 19.48
CA TYR A 72 7.42 5.66 20.37
C TYR A 72 6.45 4.52 20.78
N THR A 73 5.55 4.15 19.89
CA THR A 73 4.59 3.05 20.12
C THR A 73 5.08 1.78 19.44
N GLU A 74 4.75 0.63 20.02
CA GLU A 74 4.99 -0.64 19.35
C GLU A 74 4.25 -0.67 18.01
N MET A 75 4.96 -1.11 16.98
CA MET A 75 4.42 -1.19 15.62
C MET A 75 3.60 -2.47 15.49
N PRO A 76 2.37 -2.41 14.96
CA PRO A 76 1.61 -3.61 14.68
C PRO A 76 2.34 -4.50 13.66
N SER A 77 2.32 -5.80 13.88
CA SER A 77 2.83 -6.78 12.91
C SER A 77 1.68 -7.21 12.01
N PHE A 78 1.89 -7.11 10.69
CA PHE A 78 0.99 -7.64 9.68
C PHE A 78 1.75 -8.74 8.96
N VAL A 79 1.08 -9.87 8.73
CA VAL A 79 1.65 -10.97 7.97
C VAL A 79 1.34 -10.66 6.51
N ASP A 80 2.38 -10.39 5.72
CA ASP A 80 2.34 -10.04 4.29
C ASP A 80 1.83 -11.22 3.43
N SER A 81 0.61 -11.69 3.67
CA SER A 81 -0.01 -12.86 3.02
C SER A 81 -1.06 -12.50 1.97
N GLU A 82 -1.10 -11.26 1.51
CA GLU A 82 -2.04 -10.79 0.50
C GLU A 82 -1.77 -11.45 -0.86
N SER A 83 -2.81 -11.99 -1.49
CA SER A 83 -2.71 -12.70 -2.78
C SER A 83 -3.79 -12.29 -3.79
N ASN A 84 -4.53 -11.22 -3.50
CA ASN A 84 -5.65 -10.67 -4.25
C ASN A 84 -5.70 -9.14 -4.00
N LEU A 85 -6.48 -8.43 -4.81
CA LEU A 85 -6.68 -6.98 -4.70
C LEU A 85 -7.81 -6.56 -3.74
N ASP A 86 -8.68 -7.50 -3.34
CA ASP A 86 -9.80 -7.30 -2.40
C ASP A 86 -9.38 -7.24 -0.90
#